data_AF-A0A536SHF5-F1
#
_entry.id   AF-A0A536SHF5-F1
#
_cell.length_a   1.000
_cell.length_b   1.000
_cell.length_c   1.000
_cell.angle_alpha   90.00
_cell.angle_beta   90.00
_cell.angle_gamma   90.00
#
_symmetry.space_group_name_H-M   'P 1'
#
loop_
_entity.id
_entity.type
_entity.pdbx_description
1 polymer ?
#
loop_
_entity_poly.entity_id
_entity_poly.type
_entity_poly.pdbx_seq_one_letter_code
_entity_poly.pdbx_strand_id
1 'polypeptide(L)'
;MRYLRRRKAYSIRMLDRRRFLQALAALGLLAGAPARAQVNAKPRFSANPFSLGIASGYPQPGGFVLWTRLAPVPLAPGGGMAPEVIAVGWEVARDERMKQLVAS
;
A
#
# COMPACT_ATOMS: atom_id res chain seq x y z
N MET A 1 62.76 45.16 3.45
CA MET A 1 62.13 43.88 3.07
C MET A 1 60.71 43.82 3.63
N ARG A 2 59.68 44.02 2.79
CA ARG A 2 58.25 43.85 3.16
C ARG A 2 57.62 42.87 2.17
N TYR A 3 57.15 41.74 2.69
CA TYR A 3 56.55 40.63 1.95
C TYR A 3 55.21 41.04 1.32
N LEU A 4 55.09 40.94 0.00
CA LEU A 4 53.81 41.01 -0.71
C LEU A 4 53.09 39.66 -0.58
N ARG A 5 52.08 39.63 0.30
CA ARG A 5 51.23 38.45 0.55
C ARG A 5 50.24 38.27 -0.61
N ARG A 6 50.57 37.39 -1.57
CA ARG A 6 49.61 36.89 -2.58
C ARG A 6 48.45 36.19 -1.87
N ARG A 7 47.24 36.74 -1.93
CA ARG A 7 46.03 36.00 -1.52
C ARG A 7 45.63 35.05 -2.66
N LYS A 8 45.72 33.75 -2.44
CA LYS A 8 45.05 32.74 -3.29
C LYS A 8 43.55 32.94 -3.14
N ALA A 9 42.87 33.33 -4.21
CA ALA A 9 41.42 33.27 -4.26
C ALA A 9 41.02 31.79 -4.30
N TYR A 10 40.51 31.27 -3.19
CA TYR A 10 39.85 29.98 -3.18
C TYR A 10 38.50 30.15 -3.86
N SER A 11 38.40 29.73 -5.13
CA SER A 11 37.11 29.53 -5.77
C SER A 11 36.42 28.38 -5.05
N ILE A 12 35.52 28.73 -4.13
CA ILE A 12 34.55 27.76 -3.61
C ILE A 12 33.69 27.42 -4.82
N ARG A 13 33.93 26.27 -5.46
CA ARG A 13 32.96 25.69 -6.39
C ARG A 13 31.71 25.39 -5.57
N MET A 14 30.82 26.38 -5.46
CA MET A 14 29.45 26.16 -4.99
C MET A 14 28.91 25.01 -5.82
N LEU A 15 28.39 23.98 -5.16
CA LEU A 15 27.66 22.92 -5.81
C LEU A 15 26.62 23.58 -6.73
N ASP A 16 26.68 23.27 -8.02
CA ASP A 16 25.73 23.80 -9.00
C ASP A 16 24.31 23.51 -8.50
N ARG A 17 23.48 24.56 -8.40
CA ARG A 17 22.08 24.47 -7.95
C ARG A 17 21.35 23.34 -8.68
N ARG A 18 21.64 23.15 -9.97
CA ARG A 18 21.06 22.06 -10.76
C ARG A 18 21.45 20.68 -10.24
N ARG A 19 22.74 20.48 -9.92
CA ARG A 19 23.24 19.23 -9.33
C ARG A 19 22.68 18.99 -7.93
N PHE A 20 22.56 20.05 -7.14
CA PHE A 20 21.95 19.97 -5.81
C PHE A 20 20.48 19.57 -5.87
N LEU A 21 19.69 20.19 -6.75
CA LEU A 21 18.28 19.85 -6.96
C LEU A 21 18.11 18.44 -7.54
N GLN A 22 19.00 18.02 -8.44
CA GLN A 22 19.01 16.64 -8.96
C GLN A 22 19.31 15.62 -7.86
N ALA A 23 20.27 15.90 -6.97
CA ALA A 23 20.57 15.04 -5.83
C ALA A 23 19.39 14.95 -4.85
N LEU A 24 18.74 16.07 -4.54
CA LEU A 24 17.53 16.08 -3.70
C LEU A 24 16.36 15.33 -4.35
N ALA A 25 16.12 15.51 -5.65
CA ALA A 25 15.08 14.79 -6.37
C ALA A 25 15.36 13.28 -6.39
N ALA A 26 16.61 12.86 -6.61
CA ALA A 26 17.01 11.45 -6.56
C ALA A 26 16.82 10.83 -5.17
N LEU A 27 17.14 11.56 -4.09
CA LEU A 27 16.89 11.12 -2.71
C LEU A 27 15.39 11.05 -2.40
N GLY A 28 14.60 12.02 -2.89
CA GLY A 28 13.13 12.03 -2.73
C GLY A 28 12.44 10.85 -3.40
N LEU A 29 12.94 10.38 -4.55
CA LEU A 29 12.41 9.19 -5.23
C LEU A 29 12.62 7.90 -4.42
N LEU A 30 13.69 7.82 -3.62
CA LEU A 30 13.95 6.67 -2.75
C LEU A 30 13.12 6.69 -1.46
N ALA A 31 12.82 7.88 -0.93
CA ALA A 31 12.01 8.04 0.28
C ALA A 31 10.49 8.06 0.01
N GLY A 32 10.07 8.41 -1.20
CA GLY A 32 8.67 8.53 -1.61
C GLY A 32 8.09 7.28 -2.26
N ALA A 33 8.89 6.23 -2.48
CA ALA A 33 8.35 4.95 -2.91
C ALA A 33 7.42 4.44 -1.79
N PRO A 34 6.12 4.23 -2.04
CA PRO A 34 5.24 3.70 -1.02
C PRO A 34 5.86 2.39 -0.55
N ALA A 35 6.07 2.26 0.76
CA ALA A 35 6.43 0.97 1.35
C ALA A 35 5.40 -0.02 0.82
N ARG A 36 5.84 -0.97 -0.02
CA ARG A 36 4.95 -2.00 -0.53
C ARG A 36 4.48 -2.77 0.68
N ALA A 37 3.23 -2.53 1.08
CA ALA A 37 2.62 -3.30 2.14
C ALA A 37 2.79 -4.77 1.78
N GLN A 38 3.48 -5.51 2.64
CA GLN A 38 3.66 -6.93 2.42
C GLN A 38 2.27 -7.56 2.48
N VAL A 39 1.80 -8.08 1.35
CA VAL A 39 0.53 -8.78 1.29
C VAL A 39 0.70 -10.10 2.00
N ASN A 40 -0.09 -10.31 3.06
CA ASN A 40 -0.13 -11.59 3.73
C ASN A 40 -0.95 -12.55 2.85
N ALA A 41 -0.26 -13.36 2.05
CA ALA A 41 -0.89 -14.34 1.16
C ALA A 41 -1.48 -15.55 1.90
N LYS A 42 -1.12 -15.75 3.17
CA LYS A 42 -1.59 -16.87 4.00
C LYS A 42 -1.88 -16.38 5.42
N PRO A 43 -2.89 -15.50 5.60
CA PRO A 43 -3.23 -14.97 6.90
C PRO A 43 -3.69 -16.09 7.84
N ARG A 44 -3.38 -15.94 9.13
CA ARG A 44 -3.88 -16.80 10.19
C ARG A 44 -4.85 -16.01 11.05
N PHE A 45 -6.04 -16.56 11.25
CA PHE A 45 -7.09 -15.92 12.04
C PHE A 45 -7.28 -16.68 13.36
N SER A 46 -7.58 -15.95 14.43
CA SER A 46 -7.89 -16.55 15.74
C SER A 46 -9.27 -17.23 15.78
N ALA A 47 -10.18 -16.82 14.90
CA ALA A 47 -11.52 -17.35 14.73
C ALA A 47 -11.97 -17.19 13.26
N ASN A 48 -13.22 -17.55 12.94
CA ASN A 48 -13.77 -17.30 11.61
C ASN A 48 -13.69 -15.79 11.26
N PRO A 49 -12.94 -15.38 10.22
CA PRO A 49 -12.81 -13.97 9.87
C PRO A 49 -14.09 -13.36 9.30
N PHE A 50 -15.01 -14.16 8.76
CA PHE A 50 -16.28 -13.70 8.19
C PHE A 50 -17.43 -13.73 9.21
N SER A 51 -17.13 -13.43 10.48
CA SER A 51 -18.09 -13.47 11.59
C SER A 51 -19.29 -12.52 11.42
N LEU A 52 -19.14 -11.46 10.62
CA LEU A 52 -20.18 -10.50 10.28
C LEU A 52 -20.95 -10.88 9.00
N GLY A 53 -20.63 -12.03 8.41
CA GLY A 53 -21.26 -12.54 7.19
C GLY A 53 -20.78 -11.88 5.91
N ILE A 54 -21.55 -12.13 4.86
CA ILE A 54 -21.34 -11.66 3.49
C ILE A 54 -22.66 -11.04 3.04
N ALA A 55 -22.59 -9.95 2.28
CA ALA A 55 -23.75 -9.26 1.75
C ALA A 55 -23.55 -8.91 0.28
N SER A 56 -24.65 -8.69 -0.44
CA SER A 56 -24.67 -8.15 -1.79
C SER A 56 -25.63 -6.97 -1.91
N GLY A 57 -25.37 -6.04 -2.83
CA GLY A 57 -26.24 -4.89 -3.04
C GLY A 57 -25.91 -4.09 -4.30
N TYR A 58 -26.55 -2.92 -4.45
CA TYR A 58 -26.36 -2.00 -5.60
C TYR A 58 -26.40 -2.69 -6.97
N PRO A 59 -27.49 -3.42 -7.30
CA PRO A 59 -27.58 -4.12 -8.58
C PRO A 59 -27.69 -3.12 -9.75
N GLN A 60 -27.06 -3.49 -10.85
CA GLN A 60 -27.10 -2.85 -12.17
C GLN A 60 -27.25 -3.93 -13.24
N PRO A 61 -27.67 -3.60 -14.48
CA PRO A 61 -27.84 -4.61 -15.54
C PRO A 61 -26.59 -5.48 -15.80
N GLY A 62 -25.40 -4.93 -15.54
CA GLY A 62 -24.12 -5.61 -15.75
C GLY A 62 -23.43 -6.13 -14.49
N GLY A 63 -23.99 -5.95 -13.29
CA GLY A 63 -23.30 -6.35 -12.07
C GLY A 63 -23.93 -5.89 -10.77
N PHE A 64 -23.23 -6.14 -9.67
CA PHE A 64 -23.65 -5.79 -8.33
C PHE A 64 -22.41 -5.70 -7.43
N VAL A 65 -22.58 -5.22 -6.21
CA VAL A 65 -21.53 -5.15 -5.19
C VAL A 65 -21.60 -6.38 -4.29
N LEU A 66 -20.46 -7.05 -4.08
CA LEU A 66 -20.25 -8.04 -3.03
C LEU A 66 -19.46 -7.39 -1.89
N TRP A 67 -19.92 -7.56 -0.66
CA TRP A 67 -19.30 -6.94 0.51
C TRP A 67 -19.10 -7.94 1.65
N THR A 68 -17.96 -7.83 2.31
CA THR A 68 -17.69 -8.48 3.60
C THR A 68 -16.67 -7.67 4.40
N ARG A 69 -16.52 -8.01 5.68
CA ARG A 69 -15.50 -7.46 6.57
C ARG A 69 -14.83 -8.59 7.34
N LEU A 70 -13.49 -8.62 7.29
CA LEU A 70 -12.69 -9.51 8.13
C LEU A 70 -12.70 -8.99 9.58
N ALA A 71 -13.31 -9.73 10.49
CA ALA A 71 -13.42 -9.36 11.89
C ALA A 71 -13.53 -10.59 12.82
N PRO A 72 -12.45 -11.36 13.05
CA PRO A 72 -12.47 -12.50 13.97
C PRO A 72 -12.94 -12.13 15.39
N VAL A 73 -12.74 -10.87 15.82
CA VAL A 73 -13.21 -10.33 17.11
C VAL A 73 -13.93 -8.99 16.85
N PRO A 74 -15.22 -9.00 16.45
CA PRO A 74 -15.91 -7.81 15.91
C PRO A 74 -15.97 -6.60 16.83
N LEU A 75 -16.00 -6.83 18.14
CA LEU A 75 -16.10 -5.77 19.16
C LEU A 75 -14.74 -5.16 19.52
N ALA A 76 -13.63 -5.80 19.13
CA ALA A 76 -12.30 -5.25 19.34
C ALA A 76 -11.99 -4.14 18.32
N PRO A 77 -11.11 -3.18 18.65
CA PRO A 77 -10.58 -2.24 17.67
C PRO A 77 -10.06 -2.96 16.41
N GLY A 78 -10.40 -2.45 15.23
CA GLY A 78 -10.03 -3.07 13.96
C GLY A 78 -10.65 -4.45 13.70
N GLY A 79 -11.61 -4.92 14.51
CA GLY A 79 -12.20 -6.27 14.37
C GLY A 79 -11.28 -7.40 14.83
N GLY A 80 -10.23 -7.09 15.61
CA GLY A 80 -9.21 -8.05 16.02
C GLY A 80 -8.17 -8.36 14.95
N MET A 81 -8.07 -7.51 13.93
CA MET A 81 -7.13 -7.65 12.81
C MET A 81 -5.86 -6.84 13.07
N ALA A 82 -4.70 -7.41 12.71
CA ALA A 82 -3.48 -6.63 12.57
C ALA A 82 -3.61 -5.65 11.38
N PRO A 83 -2.88 -4.52 11.38
CA PRO A 83 -2.89 -3.55 10.28
C PRO A 83 -2.06 -4.07 9.09
N GLU A 84 -2.52 -5.15 8.46
CA GLU A 84 -1.89 -5.79 7.31
C GLU A 84 -2.84 -5.86 6.11
N VAL A 85 -2.26 -5.92 4.91
CA VAL A 85 -3.03 -6.10 3.67
C VAL A 85 -3.24 -7.59 3.45
N ILE A 86 -4.50 -8.01 3.45
CA ILE A 86 -4.90 -9.40 3.23
C ILE A 86 -5.60 -9.51 1.89
N ALA A 87 -5.13 -10.42 1.05
CA ALA A 87 -5.81 -10.77 -0.19
C ALA A 87 -7.07 -11.59 0.13
N VAL A 88 -8.21 -11.17 -0.42
CA VAL A 88 -9.50 -11.87 -0.30
C VAL A 88 -9.95 -12.27 -1.70
N GLY A 89 -9.96 -13.57 -1.97
CA GLY A 89 -10.55 -14.12 -3.20
C GLY A 89 -12.07 -14.05 -3.14
N TRP A 90 -12.70 -13.96 -4.30
CA TRP A 90 -14.16 -13.93 -4.44
C TRP A 90 -14.54 -14.76 -5.67
N GLU A 91 -15.76 -15.26 -5.69
CA GLU A 91 -16.30 -16.05 -6.79
C GLU A 91 -17.79 -15.78 -6.91
N VAL A 92 -18.31 -15.82 -8.14
CA VAL A 92 -19.75 -15.78 -8.43
C VAL A 92 -20.09 -16.95 -9.33
N ALA A 93 -21.13 -17.71 -8.98
CA ALA A 93 -21.61 -18.86 -9.74
C ALA A 93 -23.10 -18.74 -10.09
N ARG A 94 -23.54 -19.50 -11.08
CA ARG A 94 -24.97 -19.61 -11.44
C ARG A 94 -25.75 -20.58 -10.55
N ASP A 95 -25.04 -21.44 -9.81
CA ASP A 95 -25.62 -22.48 -8.99
C ASP A 95 -25.06 -22.47 -7.57
N GLU A 96 -25.87 -22.89 -6.61
CA GLU A 96 -25.52 -22.90 -5.18
C GLU A 96 -24.38 -23.85 -4.83
N ARG A 97 -24.11 -24.84 -5.69
CA ARG A 97 -23.00 -25.78 -5.49
C ARG A 97 -21.69 -25.26 -6.08
N MET A 98 -21.67 -24.03 -6.59
CA MET A 98 -20.51 -23.35 -7.17
C MET A 98 -19.84 -24.13 -8.31
N LYS A 99 -20.61 -24.85 -9.14
CA LYS A 99 -20.07 -25.64 -10.26
C LYS A 99 -19.89 -24.83 -11.54
N GLN A 100 -20.68 -23.78 -11.74
CA GLN A 100 -20.68 -22.94 -12.92
C GLN A 100 -20.28 -21.50 -12.56
N LEU A 101 -18.98 -21.28 -12.38
CA LEU A 101 -18.41 -19.96 -12.13
C LEU A 101 -18.64 -19.03 -13.34
N VAL A 102 -18.98 -17.78 -13.05
CA VAL A 102 -19.16 -16.71 -14.04
C VAL A 102 -18.21 -15.54 -13.82
N ALA A 103 -17.58 -15.43 -12.64
CA ALA A 103 -16.56 -14.44 -12.31
C ALA A 103 -15.75 -14.86 -11.06
N SER A 104 -14.50 -14.39 -10.93
CA SER A 104 -13.58 -14.61 -9.81
C SER A 104 -12.46 -13.56 -9.73
#